data_AF-A0A4Q5VH33-F1
#
_entry.id   AF-A0A4Q5VH33-F1
#
_cell.length_a   1.000
_cell.length_b   1.000
_cell.length_c   1.000
_cell.angle_alpha   90.00
_cell.angle_beta   90.00
_cell.angle_gamma   90.00
#
_symmetry.space_group_name_H-M   'P 1'
#
loop_
_entity.id
_entity.type
_entity.pdbx_description
1 polymer ?
#
loop_
_entity_poly.entity_id
_entity_poly.type
_entity_poly.pdbx_seq_one_letter_code
_entity_poly.pdbx_strand_id
1 'polypeptide(L)'
;MRKRIRPPSYEALKIGRSHEFGILLDAVLYEPEKVPGIVANNPEIVYETCWAGENVLHWLAIENKHEEIRLLRSVGSPIPIYALVHAVEHGHLETVIALLELGAEVIPSDITRALNSSWFSKSKKVKSLIKRYFKQFGYEI
;
A
#
# COMPACT_ATOMS: atom_id res chain seq x y z
N MET A 1 -6.68 6.81 -27.64
CA MET A 1 -7.34 6.79 -26.31
C MET A 1 -6.63 5.78 -25.43
N ARG A 2 -5.95 6.21 -24.36
CA ARG A 2 -5.38 5.28 -23.37
C ARG A 2 -6.55 4.66 -22.62
N LYS A 3 -6.70 3.33 -22.65
CA LYS A 3 -7.67 2.61 -21.82
C LYS A 3 -7.42 3.02 -20.36
N ARG A 4 -8.44 3.58 -19.69
CA ARG A 4 -8.43 3.73 -18.24
C ARG A 4 -8.37 2.32 -17.66
N ILE A 5 -7.19 1.90 -17.23
CA ILE A 5 -7.02 0.71 -16.41
C ILE A 5 -7.75 1.03 -15.11
N ARG A 6 -8.91 0.41 -14.88
CA ARG A 6 -9.55 0.44 -13.56
C ARG A 6 -8.71 -0.49 -12.69
N PRO A 7 -7.99 0.01 -11.67
CA PRO A 7 -7.32 -0.88 -10.74
C PRO A 7 -8.37 -1.77 -10.05
N PRO A 8 -7.99 -3.00 -9.64
CA PRO A 8 -8.90 -3.88 -8.91
C PRO A 8 -9.44 -3.15 -7.69
N SER A 9 -10.76 -3.22 -7.48
CA SER A 9 -11.45 -2.49 -6.41
C SER A 9 -11.05 -3.01 -5.04
N TYR A 10 -10.90 -2.08 -4.09
CA TYR A 10 -10.73 -2.31 -2.65
C TYR A 10 -11.66 -3.39 -2.07
N GLU A 11 -12.87 -3.54 -2.62
CA GLU A 11 -13.90 -4.50 -2.23
C GLU A 11 -13.50 -5.99 -2.35
N ALA A 12 -12.33 -6.31 -2.91
CA ALA A 12 -11.90 -7.68 -3.16
C ALA A 12 -11.16 -8.36 -1.98
N LEU A 13 -11.01 -7.69 -0.83
CA LEU A 13 -10.28 -8.25 0.31
C LEU A 13 -11.11 -9.32 1.04
N LYS A 14 -10.45 -10.40 1.45
CA LYS A 14 -11.06 -11.38 2.36
C LYS A 14 -11.15 -10.77 3.76
N ILE A 15 -12.06 -11.28 4.59
CA ILE A 15 -12.20 -10.83 5.99
C ILE A 15 -11.79 -11.98 6.91
N GLY A 16 -10.73 -11.77 7.69
CA GLY A 16 -10.35 -12.66 8.79
C GLY A 16 -8.93 -13.21 8.71
N ARG A 17 -8.56 -13.95 9.76
CA ARG A 17 -7.23 -14.55 9.96
C ARG A 17 -7.04 -15.74 9.01
N SER A 18 -6.25 -15.55 7.95
CA SER A 18 -5.80 -16.67 7.13
C SER A 18 -4.35 -17.02 7.42
N HIS A 19 -4.04 -18.32 7.36
CA HIS A 19 -2.67 -18.82 7.44
C HIS A 19 -1.85 -18.30 6.23
N GLU A 20 -2.56 -18.14 5.12
CA GLU A 20 -2.12 -17.68 3.83
C GLU A 20 -1.59 -16.25 3.84
N PHE A 21 -2.14 -15.34 4.68
CA PHE A 21 -1.53 -14.03 4.93
C PHE A 21 -0.09 -14.17 5.43
N GLY A 22 0.13 -15.06 6.40
CA GLY A 22 1.45 -15.29 6.99
C GLY A 22 2.43 -15.89 5.98
N ILE A 23 1.99 -16.87 5.19
CA ILE A 23 2.80 -17.48 4.13
C ILE A 23 3.28 -16.41 3.14
N LEU A 24 2.37 -15.54 2.68
CA LEU A 24 2.73 -14.50 1.73
C LEU A 24 3.63 -13.44 2.36
N LEU A 25 3.36 -13.01 3.59
CA LEU A 25 4.19 -12.03 4.30
C LEU A 25 5.62 -12.55 4.51
N ASP A 26 5.77 -13.79 4.98
CA ASP A 26 7.09 -14.40 5.21
C ASP A 26 7.86 -14.54 3.88
N ALA A 27 7.20 -15.01 2.83
CA ALA A 27 7.83 -15.11 1.52
C ALA A 27 8.29 -13.73 1.00
N VAL A 28 7.47 -12.69 1.15
CA VAL A 28 7.84 -11.34 0.70
C VAL A 28 9.05 -10.80 1.47
N LEU A 29 9.13 -11.05 2.78
CA LEU A 29 10.21 -10.52 3.62
C LEU A 29 11.51 -11.31 3.54
N TYR A 30 11.43 -12.63 3.33
CA TYR A 30 12.59 -13.52 3.50
C TYR A 30 12.95 -14.31 2.25
N GLU A 31 12.00 -14.57 1.35
CA GLU A 31 12.19 -15.41 0.15
C GLU A 31 11.45 -14.81 -1.08
N PRO A 32 11.72 -13.54 -1.45
CA PRO A 32 10.92 -12.79 -2.43
C PRO A 32 10.89 -13.45 -3.81
N GLU A 33 11.91 -14.22 -4.17
CA GLU A 33 11.98 -15.01 -5.40
C GLU A 33 10.90 -16.10 -5.49
N LYS A 34 10.35 -16.54 -4.36
CA LYS A 34 9.26 -17.54 -4.32
C LYS A 34 7.88 -16.92 -4.53
N VAL A 35 7.73 -15.61 -4.34
CA VAL A 35 6.43 -14.93 -4.40
C VAL A 35 5.68 -15.19 -5.71
N PRO A 36 6.30 -15.08 -6.91
CA PRO A 36 5.60 -15.39 -8.16
C PRO A 36 5.08 -16.83 -8.23
N GLY A 37 5.86 -17.80 -7.71
CA GLY A 37 5.46 -19.21 -7.68
C GLY A 37 4.33 -19.48 -6.68
N ILE A 38 4.36 -18.83 -5.52
CA ILE A 38 3.30 -18.91 -4.51
C ILE A 38 1.99 -18.36 -5.09
N VAL A 39 2.02 -17.17 -5.71
CA VAL A 39 0.83 -16.56 -6.32
C VAL A 39 0.35 -17.36 -7.54
N ALA A 40 1.25 -17.96 -8.33
CA ALA A 40 0.84 -18.83 -9.43
C ALA A 40 0.08 -20.08 -8.96
N ASN A 41 0.47 -20.65 -7.82
CA ASN A 41 -0.20 -21.82 -7.23
C ASN A 41 -1.49 -21.47 -6.48
N ASN A 42 -1.54 -20.29 -5.87
CA ASN A 42 -2.74 -19.78 -5.18
C ASN A 42 -2.93 -18.29 -5.48
N PRO A 43 -3.62 -17.92 -6.58
CA PRO A 43 -3.80 -16.53 -6.97
C PRO A 43 -4.58 -15.71 -5.93
N GLU A 44 -5.44 -16.34 -5.13
CA GLU A 44 -6.25 -15.63 -4.14
C GLU A 44 -5.43 -15.17 -2.92
N ILE A 45 -4.20 -15.67 -2.75
CA ILE A 45 -3.35 -15.36 -1.59
C ILE A 45 -3.09 -13.84 -1.43
N VAL A 46 -3.12 -13.09 -2.54
CA VAL A 46 -2.87 -11.64 -2.54
C VAL A 46 -4.01 -10.81 -1.95
N TYR A 47 -5.18 -11.43 -1.73
CA TYR A 47 -6.37 -10.83 -1.12
C TYR A 47 -6.55 -11.20 0.36
N GLU A 48 -5.67 -12.05 0.88
CA GLU A 48 -5.68 -12.50 2.26
C GLU A 48 -5.34 -11.38 3.23
N THR A 49 -6.00 -11.38 4.39
CA THR A 49 -5.89 -10.30 5.37
C THR A 49 -5.43 -10.78 6.74
N CYS A 50 -4.82 -9.88 7.50
CA CYS A 50 -4.56 -10.08 8.91
C CYS A 50 -5.82 -9.83 9.78
N TRP A 51 -5.66 -9.87 11.10
CA TRP A 51 -6.73 -9.61 12.08
C TRP A 51 -7.37 -8.22 11.97
N ALA A 52 -6.64 -7.24 11.42
CA ALA A 52 -7.14 -5.89 11.21
C ALA A 52 -7.86 -5.70 9.85
N GLY A 53 -7.97 -6.76 9.03
CA GLY A 53 -8.51 -6.66 7.68
C GLY A 53 -7.54 -6.07 6.65
N GLU A 54 -6.26 -5.95 7.01
CA GLU A 54 -5.21 -5.41 6.13
C GLU A 54 -4.56 -6.55 5.35
N ASN A 55 -4.41 -6.40 4.03
CA ASN A 55 -3.62 -7.34 3.25
C ASN A 55 -2.11 -7.12 3.45
N VAL A 56 -1.29 -8.03 2.93
CA VAL A 56 0.17 -7.96 3.10
C VAL A 56 0.74 -6.64 2.58
N LEU A 57 0.23 -6.12 1.47
CA LEU A 57 0.67 -4.84 0.89
C LEU A 57 0.42 -3.67 1.84
N HIS A 58 -0.76 -3.61 2.47
CA HIS A 58 -1.07 -2.57 3.45
C HIS A 58 -0.16 -2.67 4.66
N TRP A 59 0.09 -3.87 5.18
CA TRP A 59 1.03 -4.05 6.30
C TRP A 59 2.43 -3.51 5.96
N LEU A 60 2.93 -3.83 4.77
CA LEU A 60 4.20 -3.32 4.25
C LEU A 60 4.20 -1.80 4.08
N ALA A 61 3.04 -1.18 3.80
CA ALA A 61 2.92 0.28 3.75
C ALA A 61 3.12 0.94 5.12
N ILE A 62 2.67 0.29 6.20
CA ILE A 62 2.88 0.74 7.59
C ILE A 62 4.37 0.59 7.98
N GLU A 63 5.05 -0.42 7.47
CA GLU A 63 6.45 -0.75 7.79
C GLU A 63 7.50 -0.08 6.86
N ASN A 64 7.06 0.82 5.98
CA ASN A 64 7.90 1.51 4.98
C ASN A 64 8.64 0.58 3.99
N LYS A 65 8.01 -0.52 3.58
CA LYS A 65 8.59 -1.57 2.74
C LYS A 65 8.22 -1.40 1.26
N HIS A 66 8.67 -0.31 0.67
CA HIS A 66 8.30 0.13 -0.68
C HIS A 66 8.71 -0.82 -1.83
N GLU A 67 9.83 -1.55 -1.72
CA GLU A 67 10.27 -2.49 -2.78
C GLU A 67 9.40 -3.75 -2.75
N GLU A 68 9.07 -4.21 -1.55
CA GLU A 68 8.16 -5.32 -1.30
C GLU A 68 6.73 -5.02 -1.77
N ILE A 69 6.28 -3.77 -1.61
CA ILE A 69 5.01 -3.28 -2.18
C ILE A 69 5.05 -3.35 -3.72
N ARG A 70 6.17 -2.97 -4.36
CA ARG A 70 6.32 -3.07 -5.82
C ARG A 70 6.29 -4.53 -6.27
N LEU A 71 6.96 -5.43 -5.54
CA LEU A 71 6.93 -6.87 -5.79
C LEU A 71 5.49 -7.40 -5.73
N LEU A 72 4.77 -7.16 -4.63
CA LEU A 72 3.37 -7.59 -4.49
C LEU A 72 2.48 -7.01 -5.58
N ARG A 73 2.72 -5.75 -5.96
CA ARG A 73 1.95 -5.13 -7.03
C ARG A 73 2.21 -5.79 -8.39
N SER A 74 3.44 -6.23 -8.66
CA SER A 74 3.82 -6.92 -9.90
C SER A 74 3.10 -8.26 -10.09
N VAL A 75 2.70 -8.91 -8.99
CA VAL A 75 1.94 -10.17 -8.97
C VAL A 75 0.43 -9.97 -8.77
N GLY A 76 -0.04 -8.73 -8.90
CA GLY A 76 -1.48 -8.43 -8.94
C GLY A 76 -2.13 -8.13 -7.58
N SER A 77 -1.35 -7.99 -6.50
CA SER A 77 -1.91 -7.60 -5.21
C SER A 77 -2.65 -6.24 -5.31
N PRO A 78 -3.88 -6.14 -4.77
CA PRO A 78 -4.60 -4.88 -4.74
C PRO A 78 -3.95 -3.92 -3.72
N ILE A 79 -4.08 -2.61 -3.98
CA ILE A 79 -3.64 -1.57 -3.06
C ILE A 79 -4.86 -1.10 -2.26
N PRO A 80 -4.94 -1.37 -0.95
CA PRO A 80 -6.05 -0.87 -0.15
C PRO A 80 -5.99 0.66 -0.01
N ILE A 81 -7.16 1.31 0.07
CA ILE A 81 -7.27 2.79 0.20
C ILE A 81 -6.45 3.30 1.39
N TYR A 82 -6.54 2.59 2.53
CA TYR A 82 -5.88 2.99 3.76
C TYR A 82 -4.36 2.74 3.77
N ALA A 83 -3.80 1.99 2.81
CA ALA A 83 -2.35 1.79 2.73
C ALA A 83 -1.62 3.12 2.49
N LEU A 84 -2.13 3.95 1.58
CA LEU A 84 -1.57 5.29 1.33
C LEU A 84 -1.80 6.23 2.52
N VAL A 85 -2.98 6.19 3.11
CA VAL A 85 -3.33 7.01 4.28
C VAL A 85 -2.35 6.73 5.42
N HIS A 86 -2.15 5.47 5.80
CA HIS A 86 -1.24 5.09 6.88
C HIS A 86 0.22 5.40 6.55
N ALA A 87 0.68 5.20 5.31
CA ALA A 87 2.02 5.62 4.90
C ALA A 87 2.25 7.14 5.10
N VAL A 88 1.23 7.95 4.78
CA VAL A 88 1.26 9.40 5.04
C VAL A 88 1.22 9.72 6.52
N GLU A 89 0.42 9.00 7.32
CA GLU A 89 0.37 9.16 8.76
C GLU A 89 1.72 8.87 9.41
N HIS A 90 2.46 7.87 8.95
CA HIS A 90 3.78 7.56 9.47
C HIS A 90 4.88 8.44 8.89
N GLY A 91 4.61 9.17 7.80
CA GLY A 91 5.59 10.02 7.14
C GLY A 91 6.59 9.24 6.28
N HIS A 92 6.20 8.06 5.83
CA HIS A 92 7.00 7.13 5.02
C HIS A 92 7.09 7.60 3.57
N LEU A 93 7.93 8.61 3.33
CA LEU A 93 8.00 9.33 2.06
C LEU A 93 8.21 8.40 0.86
N GLU A 94 9.13 7.45 0.97
CA GLU A 94 9.46 6.51 -0.10
C GLU A 94 8.29 5.58 -0.44
N THR A 95 7.57 5.13 0.59
CA THR A 95 6.33 4.34 0.42
C THR A 95 5.19 5.16 -0.16
N VAL A 96 5.03 6.42 0.24
CA VAL A 96 4.04 7.34 -0.36
C VAL A 96 4.30 7.51 -1.85
N ILE A 97 5.56 7.72 -2.24
CA ILE A 97 5.95 7.84 -3.65
C ILE A 97 5.63 6.54 -4.39
N ALA A 98 6.05 5.39 -3.87
CA ALA A 98 5.81 4.10 -4.50
C ALA A 98 4.31 3.83 -4.69
N LEU A 99 3.47 4.09 -3.68
CA LEU A 99 2.03 3.89 -3.78
C LEU A 99 1.38 4.83 -4.81
N LEU A 100 1.81 6.09 -4.89
CA LEU A 100 1.34 7.03 -5.92
C LEU A 100 1.72 6.56 -7.34
N GLU A 101 2.95 6.09 -7.55
CA GLU A 101 3.41 5.55 -8.83
C GLU A 101 2.65 4.30 -9.26
N LEU A 102 2.29 3.45 -8.29
CA LEU A 102 1.54 2.21 -8.52
C LEU A 102 0.03 2.44 -8.69
N GLY A 103 -0.42 3.69 -8.62
CA GLY A 103 -1.81 4.08 -8.86
C GLY A 103 -2.72 3.86 -7.66
N ALA A 104 -2.21 4.01 -6.43
CA ALA A 104 -3.03 4.05 -5.23
C ALA A 104 -4.12 5.13 -5.36
N GLU A 105 -5.31 4.82 -4.87
CA GLU A 105 -6.40 5.78 -4.81
C GLU A 105 -6.09 6.89 -3.81
N VAL A 106 -6.33 8.14 -4.22
CA VAL A 106 -6.07 9.32 -3.41
C VAL A 106 -7.39 9.99 -3.07
N ILE A 107 -7.69 10.05 -1.78
CA ILE A 107 -8.83 10.80 -1.22
C ILE A 107 -8.24 12.03 -0.51
N PRO A 108 -8.29 13.24 -1.11
CA PRO A 108 -7.57 14.40 -0.58
C PRO A 108 -7.89 14.72 0.90
N SER A 109 -9.14 14.59 1.32
CA SER A 109 -9.54 14.83 2.71
C SER A 109 -8.87 13.88 3.69
N ASP A 110 -8.69 12.61 3.33
CA ASP A 110 -8.01 11.63 4.18
C ASP A 110 -6.52 11.88 4.23
N ILE A 111 -5.90 12.26 3.11
CA ILE A 111 -4.48 12.63 3.11
C ILE A 111 -4.23 13.91 3.92
N THR A 112 -5.08 14.94 3.79
CA THR A 112 -4.97 16.16 4.61
C THR A 112 -5.11 15.82 6.10
N ARG A 113 -6.05 14.92 6.46
CA ARG A 113 -6.20 14.44 7.84
C ARG A 113 -4.95 13.68 8.31
N ALA A 114 -4.42 12.76 7.51
CA ALA A 114 -3.23 11.99 7.81
C ALA A 114 -1.95 12.85 8.01
N LEU A 115 -1.77 13.88 7.18
CA LEU A 115 -0.67 14.84 7.30
C LEU A 115 -0.73 15.64 8.62
N ASN A 116 -1.94 15.92 9.10
CA ASN A 116 -2.19 16.71 10.30
C ASN A 116 -2.38 15.86 11.57
N SER A 117 -2.48 14.55 11.43
CA SER A 117 -2.55 13.59 12.53
C SER A 117 -1.40 13.77 13.52
N SER A 118 -1.75 13.87 14.81
CA SER A 118 -0.82 14.00 15.94
C SER A 118 -0.35 12.66 16.51
N TRP A 119 -0.93 11.54 16.06
CA TRP A 119 -0.61 10.19 16.54
C TRP A 119 0.83 9.78 16.21
N PHE A 120 1.38 10.32 15.12
CA PHE A 120 2.72 10.01 14.65
C PHE A 120 3.52 11.29 14.42
N SER A 121 4.72 11.34 14.99
CA SER A 121 5.63 12.47 14.84
C SER A 121 6.19 12.51 13.42
N LYS A 122 5.92 13.61 12.71
CA LYS A 122 6.44 13.86 11.35
C LYS A 122 7.13 15.22 11.33
N SER A 123 8.36 15.26 10.83
CA SER A 123 9.07 16.53 10.69
C SER A 123 8.35 17.45 9.69
N LYS A 124 8.44 18.78 9.92
CA LYS A 124 7.89 19.78 8.97
C LYS A 124 8.46 19.58 7.55
N LYS A 125 9.72 19.14 7.45
CA LYS A 125 10.39 18.81 6.19
C LYS A 125 9.69 17.66 5.47
N VAL A 126 9.44 16.54 6.16
CA VAL A 126 8.74 15.37 5.58
C VAL A 126 7.32 15.75 5.14
N LYS A 127 6.56 16.48 5.96
CA LYS A 127 5.21 16.94 5.57
C LYS A 127 5.24 17.80 4.30
N SER A 128 6.22 18.70 4.20
CA SER A 128 6.40 19.54 3.01
C SER A 128 6.76 18.74 1.76
N LEU A 129 7.63 17.73 1.89
CA LEU A 129 7.98 16.84 0.78
C LEU A 129 6.79 16.01 0.32
N ILE A 130 6.04 15.41 1.23
CA ILE A 130 4.84 14.64 0.91
C ILE A 130 3.84 15.52 0.13
N LYS A 131 3.53 16.74 0.62
CA LYS A 131 2.66 17.70 -0.10
C LYS A 131 3.15 18.01 -1.52
N ARG A 132 4.45 18.18 -1.71
CA ARG A 132 5.05 18.43 -3.03
C ARG A 132 4.85 17.26 -3.98
N TYR A 133 5.02 16.03 -3.50
CA TYR A 133 4.78 14.84 -4.32
C TYR A 133 3.31 14.72 -4.71
N PHE A 134 2.37 14.89 -3.77
CA PHE A 134 0.95 14.90 -4.13
C PHE A 134 0.62 15.95 -5.21
N LYS A 135 1.19 17.16 -5.10
CA LYS A 135 1.06 18.19 -6.14
C LYS A 135 1.64 17.75 -7.49
N GLN A 136 2.80 17.09 -7.50
CA GLN A 136 3.40 16.54 -8.73
C GLN A 136 2.51 15.49 -9.41
N PHE A 137 1.77 14.70 -8.62
CA PHE A 137 0.79 13.74 -9.12
C PHE A 137 -0.58 14.36 -9.43
N GLY A 138 -0.73 15.68 -9.31
CA GLY A 138 -1.94 16.42 -9.68
C GLY A 138 -2.99 16.56 -8.57
N TYR A 139 -2.61 16.34 -7.30
CA TYR A 139 -3.52 16.48 -6.15
C TYR A 139 -3.23 17.75 -5.35
N GLU A 140 -4.29 18.43 -4.90
CA GLU A 140 -4.21 19.59 -4.00
C GLU A 140 -4.53 19.17 -2.56
N ILE A 141 -3.55 19.28 -1.64
CA ILE A 141 -3.60 18.69 -0.27
C ILE A 141 -2.93 19.58 0.78
#